data_AF-X7EBV9-F1
#
_entry.id   AF-X7EBV9-F1
#
_cell.length_a   1.000
_cell.length_b   1.000
_cell.length_c   1.000
_cell.angle_alpha   90.00
_cell.angle_beta   90.00
_cell.angle_gamma   90.00
#
_symmetry.space_group_name_H-M   'P 1'
#
loop_
_entity.id
_entity.type
_entity.pdbx_description
1 polymer ?
#
loop_
_entity_poly.entity_id
_entity_poly.type
_entity_poly.pdbx_seq_one_letter_code
_entity_poly.pdbx_strand_id
1 'polypeptide(L)'
;MIRSVAILLVALGFYAAVPSPVLAQPQLAALSCDDILTRIDLSEEAGNVRPTCEAVANAVAGITGELPAWTGCVGQAELDPAAHAGRCLIMRSIADPSLELPDPADCDGIRRAYADGLAQASIQGAASEDGLDCDAAAEAALLWSAGRSDWLRCRNYKQANEASHAFSCLFHDDELVNIDPRNACAGVKSLYEERLLNAYGRLPDDYRPLKCSSADKILEEAQQRIVERQAERARAAELTAQIRERAMANRTNSTDEGGLIVAGAILLLLAAAANADAAPAAGYQPTPTFGPGSSSCTSGMGAVDMNIGYMLGC
;
A
#
# COMPACT_ATOMS: atom_id res chain seq x y z
N MET A 1 -37.70 -53.93 -18.11
CA MET A 1 -37.25 -53.97 -19.51
C MET A 1 -37.81 -52.75 -20.24
N ILE A 2 -36.90 -51.85 -20.62
CA ILE A 2 -36.96 -50.85 -21.71
C ILE A 2 -38.28 -50.08 -21.89
N ARG A 3 -38.29 -48.82 -21.45
CA ARG A 3 -38.99 -47.73 -22.16
C ARG A 3 -38.07 -46.50 -22.21
N SER A 4 -37.41 -46.36 -23.34
CA SER A 4 -36.74 -45.15 -23.79
C SER A 4 -37.55 -44.52 -24.93
N VAL A 5 -37.33 -43.22 -25.12
CA VAL A 5 -37.62 -42.40 -26.31
C VAL A 5 -39.03 -41.78 -26.38
N ALA A 6 -39.12 -40.52 -25.92
CA ALA A 6 -39.78 -39.41 -26.63
C ALA A 6 -39.60 -38.08 -25.86
N ILE A 7 -38.41 -37.46 -25.92
CA ILE A 7 -38.27 -36.01 -25.71
C ILE A 7 -37.22 -35.52 -26.72
N LEU A 8 -37.72 -35.07 -27.87
CA LEU A 8 -36.97 -34.30 -28.85
C LEU A 8 -37.79 -33.03 -29.12
N LEU A 9 -37.09 -31.89 -29.16
CA LEU A 9 -37.46 -30.63 -29.81
C LEU A 9 -38.45 -29.69 -29.11
N VAL A 10 -37.91 -28.85 -28.21
CA VAL A 10 -38.18 -27.40 -28.26
C VAL A 10 -36.86 -26.67 -28.06
N ALA A 11 -36.09 -26.59 -29.15
CA ALA A 11 -34.98 -25.67 -29.31
C ALA A 11 -35.18 -24.98 -30.65
N LEU A 12 -36.03 -23.95 -30.70
CA LEU A 12 -36.06 -22.97 -31.79
C LEU A 12 -36.60 -21.63 -31.25
N GLY A 13 -35.65 -20.74 -30.92
CA GLY A 13 -35.63 -19.43 -31.56
C GLY A 13 -36.57 -18.35 -31.05
N PHE A 14 -36.56 -18.03 -29.75
CA PHE A 14 -36.91 -16.68 -29.27
C PHE A 14 -36.05 -16.32 -28.05
N TYR A 15 -34.74 -16.18 -28.26
CA TYR A 15 -33.98 -15.21 -27.46
C TYR A 15 -34.36 -13.83 -27.99
N ALA A 16 -35.48 -13.30 -27.51
CA ALA A 16 -35.60 -11.86 -27.46
C ALA A 16 -34.44 -11.41 -26.57
N ALA A 17 -33.47 -10.70 -27.17
CA ALA A 17 -32.50 -9.93 -26.42
C ALA A 17 -33.30 -8.88 -25.65
N VAL A 18 -33.81 -9.26 -24.49
CA VAL A 18 -34.15 -8.30 -23.45
C VAL A 18 -32.82 -7.61 -23.20
N PRO A 19 -32.68 -6.30 -23.43
CA PRO A 19 -31.55 -5.60 -22.87
C PRO A 19 -31.74 -5.72 -21.38
N SER A 20 -31.18 -6.76 -20.76
CA SER A 20 -30.88 -6.73 -19.35
C SER A 20 -30.20 -5.39 -19.16
N PRO A 21 -30.68 -4.52 -18.27
CA PRO A 21 -29.91 -3.35 -17.89
C PRO A 21 -28.67 -3.91 -17.22
N VAL A 22 -27.66 -4.18 -18.03
CA VAL A 22 -26.30 -4.45 -17.63
C VAL A 22 -25.91 -3.13 -17.00
N LEU A 23 -26.14 -3.05 -15.68
CA LEU A 23 -25.39 -2.17 -14.80
C LEU A 23 -23.96 -2.20 -15.34
N ALA A 24 -23.45 -1.06 -15.77
CA ALA A 24 -22.08 -0.96 -16.19
C ALA A 24 -21.22 -1.65 -15.11
N GLN A 25 -20.63 -2.79 -15.46
CA GLN A 25 -20.03 -3.75 -14.54
C GLN A 25 -19.07 -3.15 -13.49
N PRO A 26 -18.29 -2.07 -13.74
CA PRO A 26 -17.43 -1.49 -12.70
C PRO A 26 -18.20 -0.88 -11.52
N GLN A 27 -19.50 -0.58 -11.66
CA GLN A 27 -20.26 0.06 -10.58
C GLN A 27 -20.62 -0.91 -9.45
N LEU A 28 -20.60 -2.23 -9.69
CA LEU A 28 -20.90 -3.23 -8.67
C LEU A 28 -19.83 -3.31 -7.58
N ALA A 29 -18.55 -3.14 -7.93
CA ALA A 29 -17.44 -3.15 -6.96
C ALA A 29 -17.43 -1.91 -6.04
N ALA A 30 -18.11 -0.83 -6.44
CA ALA A 30 -18.24 0.41 -5.67
C ALA A 30 -19.43 0.41 -4.70
N LEU A 31 -20.37 -0.54 -4.81
CA LEU A 31 -21.51 -0.65 -3.91
C LEU A 31 -21.10 -1.29 -2.59
N SER A 32 -21.73 -0.87 -1.49
CA SER A 32 -21.59 -1.56 -0.20
C SER A 32 -22.21 -2.95 -0.25
N CYS A 33 -21.84 -3.82 0.70
CA CYS A 33 -22.45 -5.13 0.83
C CYS A 33 -23.98 -5.04 1.01
N ASP A 34 -24.47 -4.12 1.85
CA ASP A 34 -25.91 -3.97 2.08
C ASP A 34 -26.64 -3.42 0.85
N ASP A 35 -26.06 -2.48 0.10
CA ASP A 35 -26.62 -2.00 -1.17
C ASP A 35 -26.78 -3.13 -2.19
N ILE A 36 -25.84 -4.08 -2.23
CA ILE A 36 -25.94 -5.23 -3.12
C ILE A 36 -27.04 -6.18 -2.62
N LEU A 37 -27.05 -6.50 -1.33
CA LEU A 37 -28.04 -7.40 -0.75
C LEU A 37 -29.47 -6.87 -0.83
N THR A 38 -29.67 -5.56 -0.78
CA THR A 38 -31.00 -4.93 -0.93
C THR A 38 -31.48 -4.91 -2.38
N ARG A 39 -30.57 -4.96 -3.36
CA ARG A 39 -30.88 -5.00 -4.79
C ARG A 39 -31.10 -6.42 -5.31
N ILE A 40 -30.50 -7.42 -4.67
CA ILE A 40 -30.77 -8.82 -4.98
C ILE A 40 -32.11 -9.17 -4.35
N ASP A 41 -33.13 -9.34 -5.18
CA ASP A 41 -34.43 -9.88 -4.77
C ASP A 41 -34.24 -11.37 -4.41
N LEU A 42 -33.80 -11.62 -3.18
CA LEU A 42 -33.74 -12.96 -2.62
C LEU A 42 -35.18 -13.36 -2.29
N SER A 43 -35.87 -13.91 -3.28
CA SER A 43 -37.23 -14.39 -3.09
C SER A 43 -37.31 -15.35 -1.89
N GLU A 44 -38.39 -15.25 -1.11
CA GLU A 44 -38.63 -16.03 0.10
C GLU A 44 -38.54 -17.56 -0.10
N GLU A 45 -38.55 -18.04 -1.36
CA GLU A 45 -38.49 -19.47 -1.70
C GLU A 45 -37.11 -20.10 -1.46
N ALA A 46 -36.03 -19.31 -1.46
CA ALA A 46 -34.67 -19.78 -1.16
C ALA A 46 -34.38 -19.76 0.36
N GLY A 47 -35.27 -20.39 1.14
CA GLY A 47 -35.21 -20.58 2.59
C GLY A 47 -34.22 -19.71 3.39
N ASN A 48 -34.63 -18.50 3.80
CA ASN A 48 -34.11 -17.64 4.90
C ASN A 48 -32.59 -17.48 5.15
N VAL A 49 -31.68 -18.06 4.39
CA VAL A 49 -30.24 -17.91 4.61
C VAL A 49 -29.76 -16.68 3.84
N ARG A 50 -29.70 -15.54 4.54
CA ARG A 50 -29.13 -14.32 3.98
C ARG A 50 -27.62 -14.54 3.73
N PRO A 51 -27.10 -14.23 2.53
CA PRO A 51 -25.68 -14.38 2.23
C PRO A 51 -24.83 -13.48 3.11
N THR A 52 -23.62 -13.93 3.44
CA THR A 52 -22.62 -13.12 4.15
C THR A 52 -21.98 -12.13 3.18
N CYS A 53 -21.42 -11.02 3.70
CA CYS A 53 -20.69 -10.07 2.86
C CYS A 53 -19.46 -10.68 2.18
N GLU A 54 -18.84 -11.69 2.78
CA GLU A 54 -17.77 -12.46 2.15
C GLU A 54 -18.29 -13.22 0.91
N ALA A 55 -19.44 -13.89 1.02
CA ALA A 55 -20.06 -14.56 -0.12
C ALA A 55 -20.43 -13.57 -1.24
N VAL A 56 -20.92 -12.38 -0.86
CA VAL A 56 -21.21 -11.29 -1.80
C VAL A 56 -19.95 -10.79 -2.49
N ALA A 57 -18.86 -10.53 -1.75
CA ALA A 57 -17.60 -10.06 -2.32
C ALA A 57 -17.04 -11.04 -3.36
N ASN A 58 -17.06 -12.33 -3.04
CA ASN A 58 -16.63 -13.39 -3.96
C ASN A 58 -17.50 -13.45 -5.22
N ALA A 59 -18.83 -13.28 -5.09
CA ALA A 59 -19.73 -13.22 -6.22
C ALA A 59 -19.46 -12.00 -7.11
N VAL A 60 -19.25 -10.82 -6.52
CA VAL A 60 -18.90 -9.59 -7.28
C VAL A 60 -17.58 -9.78 -8.02
N ALA A 61 -16.56 -10.34 -7.37
CA ALA A 61 -15.28 -10.61 -8.03
C ALA A 61 -15.41 -11.61 -9.18
N GLY A 62 -16.24 -12.65 -9.02
CA GLY A 62 -16.52 -13.60 -10.10
C GLY A 62 -17.23 -12.97 -11.31
N ILE A 63 -18.06 -11.94 -11.09
CA ILE A 63 -18.81 -11.26 -12.16
C ILE A 63 -18.00 -10.16 -12.83
N THR A 64 -17.26 -9.37 -12.04
CA THR A 64 -16.60 -8.14 -12.50
C THR A 64 -15.11 -8.34 -12.81
N GLY A 65 -14.48 -9.38 -12.25
CA GLY A 65 -13.03 -9.54 -12.26
C GLY A 65 -12.31 -8.67 -11.23
N GLU A 66 -13.03 -7.88 -10.44
CA GLU A 66 -12.49 -6.93 -9.45
C GLU A 66 -13.05 -7.22 -8.06
N LEU A 67 -12.22 -7.05 -7.02
CA LEU A 67 -12.67 -7.17 -5.64
C LEU A 67 -13.30 -5.84 -5.19
N PRO A 68 -14.46 -5.86 -4.50
CA PRO A 68 -14.96 -4.68 -3.83
C PRO A 68 -13.94 -4.12 -2.84
N ALA A 69 -13.86 -2.79 -2.71
CA ALA A 69 -12.88 -2.13 -1.83
C ALA A 69 -12.99 -2.58 -0.37
N TRP A 70 -14.20 -2.89 0.09
CA TRP A 70 -14.50 -3.33 1.45
C TRP A 70 -14.20 -4.81 1.71
N THR A 71 -13.70 -5.58 0.73
CA THR A 71 -13.40 -7.01 0.90
C THR A 71 -12.37 -7.27 1.99
N GLY A 72 -11.38 -6.39 2.17
CA GLY A 72 -10.39 -6.54 3.25
C GLY A 72 -10.97 -6.32 4.65
N CYS A 73 -12.18 -5.78 4.75
CA CYS A 73 -12.85 -5.36 5.99
C CYS A 73 -13.89 -6.39 6.49
N VAL A 74 -14.08 -7.51 5.79
CA VAL A 74 -14.91 -8.64 6.28
C VAL A 74 -14.12 -9.51 7.25
N GLY A 75 -14.78 -10.19 8.20
CA GLY A 75 -14.10 -11.16 9.08
C GLY A 75 -13.37 -10.54 10.28
N GLN A 76 -13.89 -9.46 10.86
CA GLN A 76 -13.27 -8.74 11.99
C GLN A 76 -12.91 -9.64 13.19
N ALA A 77 -13.72 -10.67 13.47
CA ALA A 77 -13.52 -11.54 14.63
C ALA A 77 -12.32 -12.50 14.50
N GLU A 78 -11.71 -12.61 13.31
CA GLU A 78 -10.67 -13.59 13.02
C GLU A 78 -9.25 -13.07 13.21
N LEU A 79 -9.10 -11.74 13.29
CA LEU A 79 -7.81 -11.05 13.38
C LEU A 79 -7.78 -10.15 14.61
N ASP A 80 -6.58 -9.83 15.08
CA ASP A 80 -6.43 -8.73 16.02
C ASP A 80 -6.86 -7.40 15.35
N PRO A 81 -7.31 -6.39 16.13
CA PRO A 81 -7.84 -5.15 15.57
C PRO A 81 -6.88 -4.42 14.63
N ALA A 82 -5.58 -4.43 14.93
CA ALA A 82 -4.57 -3.75 14.12
C ALA A 82 -4.35 -4.45 12.77
N ALA A 83 -4.19 -5.78 12.79
CA ALA A 83 -4.08 -6.58 11.57
C ALA A 83 -5.33 -6.50 10.69
N HIS A 84 -6.51 -6.51 11.31
CA HIS A 84 -7.76 -6.34 10.58
C HIS A 84 -7.86 -4.95 9.93
N ALA A 85 -7.59 -3.89 10.69
CA ALA A 85 -7.60 -2.53 10.17
C ALA A 85 -6.56 -2.32 9.05
N GLY A 86 -5.37 -2.88 9.23
CA GLY A 86 -4.32 -2.90 8.21
C GLY A 86 -4.78 -3.55 6.91
N ARG A 87 -5.28 -4.79 6.98
CA ARG A 87 -5.81 -5.50 5.80
C ARG A 87 -6.95 -4.72 5.13
N CYS A 88 -7.88 -4.20 5.92
CA CYS A 88 -9.02 -3.42 5.43
C CYS A 88 -8.55 -2.20 4.62
N LEU A 89 -7.67 -1.38 5.20
CA LEU A 89 -7.20 -0.14 4.56
C LEU A 89 -6.29 -0.41 3.36
N ILE A 90 -5.44 -1.42 3.40
CA ILE A 90 -4.64 -1.85 2.24
C ILE A 90 -5.55 -2.20 1.07
N MET A 91 -6.50 -3.12 1.28
CA MET A 91 -7.39 -3.59 0.22
C MET A 91 -8.24 -2.47 -0.35
N ARG A 92 -8.70 -1.54 0.50
CA ARG A 92 -9.40 -0.35 0.04
C ARG A 92 -8.53 0.52 -0.88
N SER A 93 -7.27 0.76 -0.53
CA SER A 93 -6.35 1.57 -1.36
C SER A 93 -5.96 0.90 -2.68
N ILE A 94 -5.98 -0.44 -2.74
CA ILE A 94 -5.72 -1.20 -3.97
C ILE A 94 -6.93 -1.12 -4.90
N ALA A 95 -8.13 -1.27 -4.35
CA ALA A 95 -9.38 -1.24 -5.11
C ALA A 95 -9.78 0.19 -5.54
N ASP A 96 -9.45 1.20 -4.73
CA ASP A 96 -9.64 2.61 -5.04
C ASP A 96 -8.31 3.38 -4.90
N PRO A 97 -7.53 3.50 -5.99
CA PRO A 97 -6.27 4.24 -5.99
C PRO A 97 -6.43 5.74 -5.70
N SER A 98 -7.65 6.28 -5.76
CA SER A 98 -7.94 7.67 -5.41
C SER A 98 -8.14 7.87 -3.90
N LEU A 99 -8.29 6.77 -3.15
CA LEU A 99 -8.35 6.80 -1.71
C LEU A 99 -6.96 7.14 -1.15
N GLU A 100 -6.79 8.39 -0.73
CA GLU A 100 -5.64 8.78 0.06
C GLU A 100 -5.73 8.11 1.44
N LEU A 101 -4.76 7.25 1.73
CA LEU A 101 -4.64 6.68 3.06
C LEU A 101 -4.28 7.80 4.04
N PRO A 102 -4.90 7.82 5.24
CA PRO A 102 -4.59 8.83 6.24
C PRO A 102 -3.09 8.84 6.60
N ASP A 103 -2.61 10.00 7.05
CA ASP A 103 -1.28 10.12 7.62
C ASP A 103 -1.13 9.07 8.75
N PRO A 104 -0.06 8.25 8.77
CA PRO A 104 0.20 7.31 9.86
C PRO A 104 0.22 7.95 11.27
N ALA A 105 0.48 9.26 11.37
CA ALA A 105 0.39 10.02 12.61
C ALA A 105 -1.04 10.50 12.97
N ASP A 106 -1.98 10.48 12.02
CA ASP A 106 -3.37 10.89 12.21
C ASP A 106 -4.25 9.70 12.66
N CYS A 107 -4.20 9.40 13.97
CA CYS A 107 -5.03 8.34 14.57
C CYS A 107 -6.52 8.49 14.22
N ASP A 108 -7.08 9.69 14.30
CA ASP A 108 -8.51 9.91 14.06
C ASP A 108 -8.87 9.71 12.58
N GLY A 109 -7.98 10.12 11.67
CA GLY A 109 -8.09 9.83 10.24
C GLY A 109 -8.11 8.33 9.96
N ILE A 110 -7.20 7.56 10.58
CA ILE A 110 -7.13 6.10 10.44
C ILE A 110 -8.41 5.44 10.96
N ARG A 111 -8.84 5.81 12.17
CA ARG A 111 -10.06 5.25 12.78
C ARG A 111 -11.29 5.50 11.92
N ARG A 112 -11.44 6.72 11.39
CA ARG A 112 -12.54 7.09 10.49
C ARG A 112 -12.49 6.30 9.19
N ALA A 113 -11.33 6.23 8.54
CA ALA A 113 -11.17 5.48 7.30
C ALA A 113 -11.44 3.98 7.51
N TYR A 114 -11.04 3.42 8.66
CA TYR A 114 -11.34 2.04 9.00
C TYR A 114 -12.84 1.83 9.25
N ALA A 115 -13.48 2.71 10.02
CA ALA A 115 -14.92 2.67 10.28
C ALA A 115 -15.75 2.79 9.00
N ASP A 116 -15.37 3.65 8.06
CA ASP A 116 -16.00 3.76 6.73
C ASP A 116 -15.90 2.44 5.96
N GLY A 117 -14.75 1.76 6.03
CA GLY A 117 -14.54 0.45 5.40
C GLY A 117 -15.42 -0.64 6.01
N LEU A 118 -15.51 -0.67 7.34
CA LEU A 118 -16.39 -1.59 8.06
C LEU A 118 -17.87 -1.32 7.77
N ALA A 119 -18.28 -0.05 7.64
CA ALA A 119 -19.65 0.32 7.29
C ALA A 119 -20.04 -0.24 5.92
N GLN A 120 -19.12 -0.22 4.95
CA GLN A 120 -19.34 -0.81 3.62
C GLN A 120 -19.34 -2.34 3.64
N ALA A 121 -18.62 -2.98 4.56
CA ALA A 121 -18.52 -4.42 4.72
C ALA A 121 -19.58 -5.04 5.65
N SER A 122 -20.53 -4.25 6.18
CA SER A 122 -21.51 -4.69 7.17
C SER A 122 -22.94 -4.61 6.64
N ILE A 123 -23.78 -5.53 7.13
CA ILE A 123 -25.22 -5.63 6.80
C ILE A 123 -26.08 -4.77 7.76
N GLN A 124 -25.50 -4.23 8.86
CA GLN A 124 -26.27 -3.54 9.91
C GLN A 124 -25.62 -2.25 10.45
N GLY A 125 -24.66 -1.66 9.73
CA GLY A 125 -24.14 -0.32 10.07
C GLY A 125 -23.41 -0.17 11.41
N ALA A 126 -23.22 -1.24 12.18
CA ALA A 126 -22.54 -1.21 13.47
C ALA A 126 -21.03 -1.43 13.31
N ALA A 127 -20.38 -0.53 12.58
CA ALA A 127 -18.95 -0.34 12.72
C ALA A 127 -18.75 0.65 13.87
N SER A 128 -18.53 0.17 15.11
CA SER A 128 -18.15 1.12 16.16
C SER A 128 -16.68 1.49 15.97
N GLU A 129 -16.41 2.80 15.93
CA GLU A 129 -15.05 3.37 16.00
C GLU A 129 -14.32 2.94 17.30
N ASP A 130 -15.06 2.41 18.26
CA ASP A 130 -14.58 1.93 19.56
C ASP A 130 -13.71 0.67 19.47
N GLY A 131 -13.68 -0.01 18.31
CA GLY A 131 -12.90 -1.23 18.11
C GLY A 131 -11.41 -1.03 17.80
N LEU A 132 -10.98 0.19 17.48
CA LEU A 132 -9.59 0.50 17.11
C LEU A 132 -9.09 1.70 17.93
N ASP A 133 -8.28 1.43 18.95
CA ASP A 133 -7.58 2.48 19.70
C ASP A 133 -6.40 3.06 18.89
N CYS A 134 -5.76 4.11 19.39
CA CYS A 134 -4.67 4.77 18.66
C CYS A 134 -3.39 3.94 18.56
N ASP A 135 -3.15 3.01 19.48
CA ASP A 135 -1.98 2.13 19.40
C ASP A 135 -2.20 1.10 18.29
N ALA A 136 -3.38 0.50 18.23
CA ALA A 136 -3.79 -0.42 17.17
C ALA A 136 -3.93 0.29 15.81
N ALA A 137 -4.39 1.55 15.77
CA ALA A 137 -4.43 2.35 14.56
C ALA A 137 -3.01 2.65 14.02
N ALA A 138 -2.08 3.00 14.91
CA ALA A 138 -0.69 3.20 14.55
C ALA A 138 -0.06 1.90 14.04
N GLU A 139 -0.34 0.76 14.67
CA GLU A 139 0.12 -0.56 14.22
C GLU A 139 -0.49 -0.97 12.87
N ALA A 140 -1.79 -0.72 12.68
CA ALA A 140 -2.45 -0.92 11.40
C ALA A 140 -1.79 -0.11 10.29
N ALA A 141 -1.42 1.15 10.60
CA ALA A 141 -0.71 2.00 9.66
C ALA A 141 0.63 1.40 9.22
N LEU A 142 1.31 0.65 10.09
CA LEU A 142 2.55 -0.07 9.73
C LEU A 142 2.34 -1.06 8.59
N LEU A 143 1.15 -1.65 8.48
CA LEU A 143 0.87 -2.70 7.50
C LEU A 143 0.74 -2.14 6.06
N TRP A 144 0.09 -0.98 5.84
CA TRP A 144 0.02 -0.37 4.49
C TRP A 144 1.18 0.57 4.19
N SER A 145 1.78 1.15 5.22
CA SER A 145 3.01 1.94 5.09
C SER A 145 4.24 1.08 4.82
N ALA A 146 4.13 -0.25 4.87
CA ALA A 146 5.18 -1.20 4.52
C ALA A 146 5.71 -1.04 3.08
N GLY A 147 5.08 -0.20 2.24
CA GLY A 147 5.61 0.27 0.95
C GLY A 147 5.91 1.77 0.86
N ARG A 148 5.78 2.57 1.94
CA ARG A 148 5.87 4.05 1.87
C ARG A 148 6.68 4.77 2.95
N SER A 149 7.28 4.11 3.95
CA SER A 149 8.19 4.83 4.86
C SER A 149 9.23 3.98 5.57
N ASP A 150 10.47 4.03 5.09
CA ASP A 150 11.65 3.39 5.70
C ASP A 150 11.85 3.77 7.17
N TRP A 151 11.34 4.95 7.59
CA TRP A 151 11.42 5.44 8.97
C TRP A 151 10.58 4.65 9.99
N LEU A 152 9.55 3.89 9.58
CA LEU A 152 8.70 3.16 10.55
C LEU A 152 9.39 1.97 11.21
N ARG A 153 10.44 1.43 10.56
CA ARG A 153 11.32 0.40 11.13
C ARG A 153 12.11 0.90 12.33
N CYS A 154 12.11 2.21 12.53
CA CYS A 154 12.78 2.89 13.62
C CYS A 154 11.84 3.13 14.82
N ARG A 155 10.60 2.62 14.79
CA ARG A 155 9.69 2.59 15.94
C ARG A 155 10.00 1.41 16.86
N ASN A 156 9.45 1.46 18.08
CA ASN A 156 9.70 0.52 19.17
C ASN A 156 11.16 0.48 19.65
N TYR A 157 11.84 1.64 19.61
CA TYR A 157 13.14 1.83 20.24
C TYR A 157 13.08 1.39 21.72
N LYS A 158 14.08 0.60 22.12
CA LYS A 158 14.35 0.27 23.51
C LYS A 158 15.84 0.42 23.74
N GLN A 159 16.25 1.20 24.74
CA GLN A 159 17.66 1.42 25.04
C GLN A 159 18.46 0.11 25.17
N ALA A 160 17.87 -0.94 25.77
CA ALA A 160 18.51 -2.24 25.94
C ALA A 160 18.89 -2.94 24.62
N ASN A 161 18.22 -2.61 23.51
CA ASN A 161 18.38 -3.25 22.20
C ASN A 161 18.83 -2.27 21.11
N GLU A 162 19.40 -1.13 21.50
CA GLU A 162 19.76 -0.02 20.61
C GLU A 162 20.49 -0.46 19.34
N ALA A 163 21.54 -1.30 19.45
CA ALA A 163 22.33 -1.71 18.29
C ALA A 163 21.53 -2.57 17.30
N SER A 164 20.74 -3.52 17.81
CA SER A 164 19.90 -4.39 16.96
C SER A 164 18.76 -3.60 16.33
N HIS A 165 18.21 -2.64 17.06
CA HIS A 165 17.18 -1.74 16.54
C HIS A 165 17.74 -0.82 15.46
N ALA A 166 18.89 -0.18 15.69
CA ALA A 166 19.56 0.67 14.71
C ALA A 166 19.87 -0.09 13.42
N PHE A 167 20.31 -1.35 13.53
CA PHE A 167 20.50 -2.21 12.39
C PHE A 167 19.20 -2.41 11.60
N SER A 168 18.12 -2.85 12.26
CA SER A 168 16.82 -3.09 11.61
C SER A 168 16.21 -1.81 11.02
N CYS A 169 16.36 -0.69 11.72
CA CYS A 169 15.89 0.63 11.32
C CYS A 169 16.57 1.09 10.03
N LEU A 170 17.89 0.98 9.94
CA LEU A 170 18.67 1.47 8.81
C LEU A 170 18.88 0.43 7.69
N PHE A 171 18.43 -0.81 7.89
CA PHE A 171 18.80 -1.97 7.07
C PHE A 171 18.56 -1.82 5.55
N HIS A 172 17.60 -1.00 5.14
CA HIS A 172 17.29 -0.75 3.73
C HIS A 172 17.41 0.72 3.35
N ASP A 173 18.04 1.51 4.20
CA ASP A 173 18.18 2.93 3.96
C ASP A 173 19.23 3.16 2.86
N ASP A 174 18.77 3.66 1.71
CA ASP A 174 19.65 3.96 0.59
C ASP A 174 20.63 5.10 0.91
N GLU A 175 20.40 5.91 1.95
CA GLU A 175 21.36 6.95 2.35
C GLU A 175 22.61 6.39 3.03
N LEU A 176 22.57 5.15 3.55
CA LEU A 176 23.76 4.48 4.08
C LEU A 176 24.90 4.41 3.04
N VAL A 177 24.56 4.36 1.75
CA VAL A 177 25.55 4.26 0.67
C VAL A 177 26.32 5.55 0.45
N ASN A 178 25.75 6.68 0.90
CA ASN A 178 26.29 8.02 0.69
C ASN A 178 27.15 8.48 1.89
N ILE A 179 27.23 7.69 2.95
CA ILE A 179 28.05 8.00 4.12
C ILE A 179 29.54 7.84 3.77
N ASP A 180 30.33 8.90 3.96
CA ASP A 180 31.79 8.83 3.80
C ASP A 180 32.37 7.80 4.79
N PRO A 181 33.05 6.73 4.32
CA PRO A 181 33.63 5.72 5.19
C PRO A 181 34.63 6.27 6.22
N ARG A 182 35.25 7.43 5.95
CA ARG A 182 36.17 8.11 6.88
C ARG A 182 35.43 8.80 8.04
N ASN A 183 34.11 8.97 7.92
CA ASN A 183 33.23 9.55 8.93
C ASN A 183 32.03 8.64 9.24
N ALA A 184 32.20 7.33 9.08
CA ALA A 184 31.16 6.31 9.20
C ALA A 184 30.36 6.45 10.51
N CYS A 185 31.06 6.53 11.64
CA CYS A 185 30.42 6.62 12.94
C CYS A 185 29.49 7.84 13.07
N ALA A 186 29.93 9.03 12.66
CA ALA A 186 29.10 10.24 12.77
C ALA A 186 27.95 10.22 11.76
N GLY A 187 28.20 9.77 10.53
CA GLY A 187 27.18 9.68 9.49
C GLY A 187 26.04 8.72 9.88
N VAL A 188 26.37 7.51 10.32
CA VAL A 188 25.35 6.51 10.71
C VAL A 188 24.57 6.96 11.95
N LYS A 189 25.22 7.62 12.91
CA LYS A 189 24.52 8.21 14.07
C LYS A 189 23.51 9.27 13.65
N SER A 190 23.95 10.22 12.82
CA SER A 190 23.10 11.31 12.36
C SER A 190 21.89 10.77 11.59
N LEU A 191 22.13 9.81 10.69
CA LEU A 191 21.06 9.16 9.94
C LEU A 191 20.09 8.43 10.87
N TYR A 192 20.61 7.69 11.85
CA TYR A 192 19.77 6.99 12.82
C TYR A 192 18.92 7.95 13.67
N GLU A 193 19.51 9.04 14.16
CA GLU A 193 18.80 10.09 14.91
C GLU A 193 17.73 10.76 14.05
N GLU A 194 18.04 11.07 12.80
CA GLU A 194 17.08 11.62 11.84
C GLU A 194 15.91 10.67 11.64
N ARG A 195 16.17 9.36 11.44
CA ARG A 195 15.08 8.38 11.28
C ARG A 195 14.27 8.19 12.55
N LEU A 196 14.88 8.25 13.73
CA LEU A 196 14.16 8.26 15.01
C LEU A 196 13.31 9.53 15.16
N LEU A 197 13.83 10.70 14.78
CA LEU A 197 13.07 11.96 14.79
C LEU A 197 11.88 11.90 13.83
N ASN A 198 12.08 11.37 12.63
CA ASN A 198 10.98 11.15 11.68
C ASN A 198 9.95 10.16 12.22
N ALA A 199 10.40 9.13 12.95
CA ALA A 199 9.52 8.12 13.53
C ALA A 199 8.73 8.60 14.74
N TYR A 200 9.28 9.49 15.58
CA TYR A 200 8.69 9.85 16.86
C TYR A 200 8.31 11.34 16.99
N GLY A 201 8.69 12.19 16.03
CA GLY A 201 8.60 13.65 16.12
C GLY A 201 9.59 14.29 17.11
N ARG A 202 10.24 13.47 17.93
CA ARG A 202 11.26 13.81 18.94
C ARG A 202 12.10 12.58 19.22
N LEU A 203 13.30 12.73 19.79
CA LEU A 203 14.06 11.56 20.24
C LEU A 203 13.34 10.89 21.43
N PRO A 204 13.31 9.54 21.50
CA PRO A 204 12.77 8.83 22.66
C PRO A 204 13.38 9.31 23.99
N ASP A 205 12.60 9.32 25.07
CA ASP A 205 13.04 9.89 26.35
C ASP A 205 14.24 9.12 26.96
N ASP A 206 14.41 7.84 26.62
CA ASP A 206 15.52 6.97 27.02
C ASP A 206 16.64 6.86 25.97
N TYR A 207 16.57 7.66 24.90
CA TYR A 207 17.51 7.60 23.79
C TYR A 207 18.96 7.85 24.23
N ARG A 208 19.88 7.05 23.67
CA ARG A 208 21.31 7.29 23.76
C ARG A 208 21.97 7.23 22.37
N PRO A 209 23.00 8.07 22.12
CA PRO A 209 23.73 8.04 20.87
C PRO A 209 24.34 6.67 20.57
N LEU A 210 24.15 6.21 19.34
CA LEU A 210 24.67 4.91 18.88
C LEU A 210 26.17 4.81 19.11
N LYS A 211 26.66 3.66 19.57
CA LYS A 211 28.11 3.42 19.73
C LYS A 211 28.80 3.32 18.36
N CYS A 212 30.02 3.87 18.22
CA CYS A 212 30.77 3.77 16.95
C CYS A 212 31.00 2.33 16.51
N SER A 213 31.30 1.43 17.44
CA SER A 213 31.46 0.00 17.14
C SER A 213 30.22 -0.65 16.52
N SER A 214 29.02 -0.11 16.79
CA SER A 214 27.76 -0.58 16.21
C SER A 214 27.51 0.10 14.86
N ALA A 215 27.79 1.40 14.77
CA ALA A 215 27.68 2.17 13.53
C ALA A 215 28.58 1.58 12.41
N ASP A 216 29.83 1.26 12.73
CA ASP A 216 30.78 0.70 11.78
C ASP A 216 30.27 -0.64 11.21
N LYS A 217 29.73 -1.52 12.07
CA LYS A 217 29.14 -2.79 11.66
C LYS A 217 27.91 -2.62 10.77
N ILE A 218 27.02 -1.68 11.10
CA ILE A 218 25.84 -1.39 10.29
C ILE A 218 26.28 -0.96 8.88
N LEU A 219 27.27 -0.08 8.78
CA LEU A 219 27.76 0.40 7.49
C LEU A 219 28.43 -0.72 6.68
N GLU A 220 29.25 -1.56 7.31
CA GLU A 220 29.91 -2.70 6.67
C GLU A 220 28.89 -3.70 6.12
N GLU A 221 27.90 -4.10 6.93
CA GLU A 221 26.87 -5.05 6.52
C GLU A 221 25.96 -4.47 5.42
N ALA A 222 25.64 -3.17 5.47
CA ALA A 222 24.87 -2.50 4.44
C ALA A 222 25.63 -2.47 3.11
N GLN A 223 26.91 -2.11 3.12
CA GLN A 223 27.79 -2.11 1.95
C GLN A 223 27.87 -3.49 1.31
N GLN A 224 28.05 -4.54 2.10
CA GLN A 224 28.10 -5.92 1.61
C GLN A 224 26.80 -6.32 0.88
N ARG A 225 25.63 -5.96 1.42
CA ARG A 225 24.33 -6.25 0.80
C ARG A 225 24.05 -5.46 -0.46
N ILE A 226 24.59 -4.26 -0.59
CA ILE A 226 24.48 -3.48 -1.84
C ILE A 226 25.26 -4.19 -2.95
N VAL A 227 26.47 -4.66 -2.65
CA VAL A 227 27.27 -5.45 -3.59
C VAL A 227 26.52 -6.73 -3.99
N GLU A 228 25.91 -7.43 -3.02
CA GLU A 228 25.11 -8.62 -3.29
C GLU A 228 23.90 -8.33 -4.19
N ARG A 229 23.10 -7.30 -3.86
CA ARG A 229 21.95 -6.87 -4.68
C ARG A 229 22.36 -6.45 -6.09
N GLN A 230 23.49 -5.75 -6.23
CA GLN A 230 24.02 -5.37 -7.54
C GLN A 230 24.42 -6.60 -8.35
N ALA A 231 25.04 -7.60 -7.70
CA ALA A 231 25.40 -8.86 -8.35
C ALA A 231 24.15 -9.66 -8.77
N GLU A 232 23.11 -9.72 -7.94
CA GLU A 232 21.83 -10.35 -8.29
C GLU A 232 21.15 -9.66 -9.46
N ARG A 233 21.08 -8.33 -9.46
CA ARG A 233 20.54 -7.53 -10.57
C ARG A 233 21.32 -7.77 -11.87
N ALA A 234 22.65 -7.87 -11.80
CA ALA A 234 23.47 -8.18 -12.96
C ALA A 234 23.17 -9.58 -13.53
N ARG A 235 23.02 -10.60 -12.65
CA ARG A 235 22.64 -11.96 -13.06
C ARG A 235 21.23 -12.01 -13.67
N ALA A 236 20.28 -11.28 -13.09
CA ALA A 236 18.93 -11.20 -13.61
C ALA A 236 18.91 -10.55 -15.01
N ALA A 237 19.63 -9.43 -15.17
CA ALA A 237 19.75 -8.75 -16.46
C ALA A 237 20.40 -9.65 -17.55
N GLU A 238 21.42 -10.42 -17.18
CA GLU A 238 22.06 -11.38 -18.07
C GLU A 238 21.08 -12.49 -18.50
N LEU A 239 20.33 -13.06 -17.55
CA LEU A 239 19.32 -14.08 -17.86
C LEU A 239 18.24 -13.53 -18.80
N THR A 240 17.76 -12.31 -18.55
CA THR A 240 16.79 -11.64 -19.44
C THR A 240 17.37 -11.45 -20.84
N ALA A 241 18.64 -11.06 -20.97
CA ALA A 241 19.30 -10.93 -22.26
C ALA A 241 19.39 -12.27 -23.02
N GLN A 242 19.75 -13.36 -22.32
CA GLN A 242 19.81 -14.69 -22.92
C GLN A 242 18.44 -15.21 -23.37
N ILE A 243 17.38 -14.98 -22.58
CA ILE A 243 16.00 -15.34 -22.96
C ILE A 243 15.59 -14.57 -24.23
N ARG A 244 15.90 -13.28 -24.27
CA ARG A 244 15.59 -12.42 -25.42
C ARG A 244 16.33 -12.89 -26.68
N GLU A 245 17.61 -13.23 -26.58
CA GLU A 245 18.39 -13.76 -27.70
C GLU A 245 17.82 -15.08 -28.23
N ARG A 246 17.50 -16.02 -27.33
CA ARG A 246 16.86 -17.29 -27.70
C ARG A 246 15.51 -17.08 -28.39
N ALA A 247 14.70 -16.14 -27.90
CA ALA A 247 13.43 -15.80 -28.53
C ALA A 247 13.62 -15.25 -29.95
N MET A 248 14.64 -14.41 -30.19
CA MET A 248 14.95 -13.92 -31.54
C MET A 248 15.46 -15.03 -32.47
N ALA A 249 16.36 -15.89 -31.99
CA ALA A 249 16.90 -17.01 -32.77
C ALA A 249 15.82 -18.04 -33.14
N ASN A 250 14.85 -18.29 -32.26
CA ASN A 250 13.75 -19.20 -32.56
C ASN A 250 12.75 -18.57 -33.56
N ARG A 251 12.61 -17.24 -33.56
CA ARG A 251 11.76 -16.49 -34.51
C ARG A 251 12.30 -16.54 -35.94
N THR A 252 13.62 -16.59 -36.14
CA THR A 252 14.23 -16.68 -37.48
C THR A 252 14.11 -18.07 -38.11
N ASN A 253 13.84 -19.11 -37.33
CA ASN A 253 13.68 -20.49 -37.80
C ASN A 253 12.21 -20.91 -38.02
N SER A 254 11.24 -20.05 -37.70
CA SER A 254 9.80 -20.34 -37.83
C SER A 254 9.18 -19.44 -38.90
N THR A 255 9.10 -19.94 -40.14
CA THR A 255 8.34 -19.34 -41.25
C THR A 255 6.91 -19.90 -41.36
N ASP A 256 6.43 -20.65 -40.38
CA ASP A 256 5.06 -21.18 -40.35
C ASP A 256 4.14 -20.26 -39.55
N GLU A 257 3.04 -19.84 -40.19
CA GLU A 257 2.06 -18.84 -39.72
C GLU A 257 1.40 -19.14 -38.36
N GLY A 258 1.59 -20.34 -37.79
CA GLY A 258 1.14 -20.72 -36.45
C GLY A 258 2.03 -20.27 -35.29
N GLY A 259 3.30 -19.92 -35.53
CA GLY A 259 4.28 -19.58 -34.47
C GLY A 259 4.14 -18.17 -33.88
N LEU A 260 3.48 -17.25 -34.60
CA LEU A 260 3.37 -15.83 -34.22
C LEU A 260 2.45 -15.59 -33.02
N ILE A 261 1.45 -16.45 -32.80
CA ILE A 261 0.45 -16.26 -31.73
C ILE A 261 1.05 -16.67 -30.36
N VAL A 262 1.80 -17.77 -30.33
CA VAL A 262 2.42 -18.28 -29.09
C VAL A 262 3.59 -17.39 -28.66
N ALA A 263 4.40 -16.91 -29.61
CA ALA A 263 5.48 -15.98 -29.32
C ALA A 263 4.94 -14.62 -28.80
N GLY A 264 3.82 -14.13 -29.33
CA GLY A 264 3.16 -12.91 -28.86
C GLY A 264 2.63 -13.02 -27.44
N ALA A 265 2.00 -14.14 -27.08
CA ALA A 265 1.47 -14.39 -25.74
C ALA A 265 2.58 -14.52 -24.67
N ILE A 266 3.69 -15.19 -25.00
CA ILE A 266 4.84 -15.32 -24.10
C ILE A 266 5.54 -13.96 -23.90
N LEU A 267 5.66 -13.14 -24.95
CA LEU A 267 6.17 -11.77 -24.84
C LEU A 267 5.27 -10.87 -24.00
N LEU A 268 3.94 -11.02 -24.09
CA LEU A 268 3.00 -10.26 -23.25
C LEU A 268 3.10 -10.66 -21.77
N LEU A 269 3.19 -11.95 -21.48
CA LEU A 269 3.34 -12.47 -20.11
C LEU A 269 4.70 -12.06 -19.49
N LEU A 270 5.77 -12.04 -20.28
CA LEU A 270 7.09 -11.58 -19.84
C LEU A 270 7.15 -10.06 -19.66
N ALA A 271 6.46 -9.28 -20.49
CA ALA A 271 6.34 -7.83 -20.31
C ALA A 271 5.51 -7.48 -19.06
N ALA A 272 4.49 -8.27 -18.74
CA ALA A 272 3.72 -8.12 -17.50
C ALA A 272 4.56 -8.44 -16.25
N ALA A 273 5.41 -9.48 -16.30
CA ALA A 273 6.33 -9.81 -15.21
C ALA A 273 7.46 -8.77 -15.05
N ALA A 274 8.00 -8.25 -16.15
CA ALA A 274 9.04 -7.21 -16.11
C ALA A 274 8.52 -5.85 -15.61
N ASN A 275 7.25 -5.52 -15.86
CA ASN A 275 6.63 -4.29 -15.35
C ASN A 275 6.18 -4.40 -13.88
N ALA A 276 6.00 -5.62 -13.35
CA ALA A 276 5.73 -5.83 -11.92
C ALA A 276 6.97 -5.51 -11.06
N ASP A 277 8.18 -5.76 -11.57
CA ASP A 277 9.45 -5.46 -10.89
C ASP A 277 10.05 -4.09 -11.28
N ALA A 278 9.55 -3.46 -12.35
CA ALA A 278 10.04 -2.18 -12.85
C ALA A 278 9.09 -1.01 -12.57
N ALA A 279 8.11 -1.13 -11.67
CA ALA A 279 7.36 0.02 -11.19
C ALA A 279 8.38 1.03 -10.62
N PRO A 280 8.67 2.16 -11.29
CA PRO A 280 9.49 3.16 -10.67
C PRO A 280 8.72 3.63 -9.44
N ALA A 281 9.41 3.81 -8.32
CA ALA A 281 8.99 4.80 -7.36
C ALA A 281 8.84 6.11 -8.16
N ALA A 282 7.62 6.43 -8.57
CA ALA A 282 7.30 7.70 -9.20
C ALA A 282 7.57 8.73 -8.12
N GLY A 283 8.80 9.26 -8.12
CA GLY A 283 9.22 10.34 -7.28
C GLY A 283 8.21 11.46 -7.48
N TYR A 284 7.39 11.66 -6.47
CA TYR A 284 6.58 12.85 -6.32
C TYR A 284 7.56 14.02 -6.32
N GLN A 285 7.67 14.73 -7.44
CA GLN A 285 8.34 16.02 -7.49
C GLN A 285 7.30 17.10 -7.19
N PRO A 286 7.28 17.71 -6.00
CA PRO A 286 6.53 18.93 -5.81
C PRO A 286 7.17 20.00 -6.71
N THR A 287 6.39 20.53 -7.64
CA THR A 287 6.76 21.73 -8.39
C THR A 287 6.82 22.91 -7.43
N PRO A 288 7.92 23.68 -7.37
CA PRO A 288 7.92 24.94 -6.65
C PRO A 288 7.44 26.03 -7.61
N THR A 289 6.19 26.45 -7.47
CA THR A 289 5.74 27.74 -8.02
C THR A 289 5.93 28.84 -6.97
N PHE A 290 6.82 29.76 -7.31
CA PHE A 290 7.04 31.12 -6.77
C PHE A 290 5.72 31.83 -6.37
N GLY A 291 5.66 32.74 -5.40
CA GLY A 291 6.74 33.55 -4.82
C GLY A 291 6.27 34.45 -3.65
N PRO A 292 7.10 35.45 -3.26
CA PRO A 292 6.96 36.20 -2.02
C PRO A 292 5.96 37.36 -2.15
N GLY A 293 4.84 37.24 -1.44
CA GLY A 293 3.91 38.35 -1.20
C GLY A 293 4.44 39.25 -0.10
N SER A 294 5.10 40.34 -0.48
CA SER A 294 5.34 41.50 0.38
C SER A 294 4.02 42.15 0.80
N SER A 295 3.76 42.25 2.11
CA SER A 295 2.85 43.25 2.70
C SER A 295 3.35 43.57 4.11
N SER A 296 4.23 44.58 4.21
CA SER A 296 3.87 45.93 4.65
C SER A 296 3.56 46.02 6.15
N CYS A 297 4.61 46.27 6.93
CA CYS A 297 4.51 46.90 8.25
C CYS A 297 3.75 48.22 8.09
N THR A 298 2.56 48.32 8.69
CA THR A 298 1.89 49.60 8.87
C THR A 298 2.23 50.11 10.25
N SER A 299 2.98 51.21 10.30
CA SER A 299 3.28 51.98 11.50
C SER A 299 1.99 52.50 12.13
N GLY A 300 1.66 52.00 13.32
CA GLY A 300 0.73 52.66 14.24
C GLY A 300 1.53 53.44 15.28
N MET A 301 1.62 54.76 15.09
CA MET A 301 2.05 55.68 16.14
C MET A 301 1.04 55.63 17.30
N GLY A 302 1.50 55.23 18.48
CA GLY A 302 0.78 55.34 19.74
C GLY A 302 1.79 55.56 20.85
N ALA A 303 1.97 56.82 21.23
CA ALA A 303 2.88 57.26 22.28
C ALA A 303 2.49 56.66 23.63
N VAL A 304 3.44 56.02 24.32
CA VAL A 304 3.56 56.10 25.78
C VAL A 304 5.04 55.99 26.16
N ASP A 305 5.52 57.02 26.86
CA ASP A 305 6.76 57.05 27.61
C ASP A 305 6.89 55.83 28.55
N MET A 306 8.07 55.20 28.60
CA MET A 306 8.92 55.13 29.81
C MET A 306 10.08 54.12 29.69
N ASN A 307 11.29 54.67 29.79
CA ASN A 307 12.43 54.25 30.61
C ASN A 307 13.12 52.86 30.42
N ILE A 308 14.37 52.97 29.94
CA ILE A 308 15.64 52.39 30.46
C ILE A 308 15.77 50.87 30.59
N GLY A 309 16.76 50.31 29.88
CA GLY A 309 17.58 49.22 30.41
C GLY A 309 18.09 48.18 29.42
N TYR A 310 19.29 48.41 28.85
CA TYR A 310 20.34 47.44 28.49
C TYR A 310 20.00 45.94 28.35
N MET A 311 20.23 45.35 27.18
CA MET A 311 21.46 44.57 26.87
C MET A 311 21.45 43.99 25.44
N LEU A 312 22.61 44.11 24.80
CA LEU A 312 23.10 43.37 23.63
C LEU A 312 23.07 41.85 23.90
N GLY A 313 23.01 40.92 22.96
CA GLY A 313 23.18 40.93 21.51
C GLY A 313 23.34 39.47 21.05
N CYS A 314 22.98 39.24 19.77
CA CYS A 314 22.92 37.98 19.02
C CYS A 314 21.77 37.04 19.38
#